data_AF-A0A4Y3KB72-F1
#
_entry.id   AF-A0A4Y3KB72-F1
#
_cell.length_a   1.000
_cell.length_b   1.000
_cell.length_c   1.000
_cell.angle_alpha   90.00
_cell.angle_beta   90.00
_cell.angle_gamma   90.00
#
_symmetry.space_group_name_H-M   'P 1'
#
loop_
_entity.id
_entity.type
_entity.pdbx_description
1 polymer ?
#
loop_
_entity_poly.entity_id
_entity_poly.type
_entity_poly.pdbx_seq_one_letter_code
_entity_poly.pdbx_strand_id
1 'polypeptide(L)'
;MVVGLVVGLVLAAVGGCARDLSRDDVLDALRAQGWPADASVESDDDPGGGRYARPRASARSDSPHEPWRAVGAEVGRAVAAGWVPVYAQCAGRQDSVRVDLVREVHEGVPATATVTGEVVDELGLPARLSDGSTVVSVEVVAAAPQDVSDRALLPAAVRAGVPDEPVDLAGCLTDPPAGGALRWAGTPAALPAVGGPLPR
;
A
#
# COMPACT_ATOMS: atom_id res chain seq x y z
N MET A 1 -46.48 23.27 -49.00
CA MET A 1 -45.18 22.56 -48.94
C MET A 1 -45.07 21.88 -47.58
N VAL A 2 -44.95 20.54 -47.59
CA VAL A 2 -44.25 19.62 -46.65
C VAL A 2 -44.42 19.90 -45.12
N VAL A 3 -45.25 19.17 -44.34
CA VAL A 3 -45.14 17.79 -43.78
C VAL A 3 -43.94 17.55 -42.82
N GLY A 4 -44.25 17.11 -41.58
CA GLY A 4 -43.38 16.33 -40.68
C GLY A 4 -42.58 17.15 -39.66
N LEU A 5 -42.28 16.70 -38.44
CA LEU A 5 -42.35 15.38 -37.81
C LEU A 5 -42.23 15.57 -36.28
N VAL A 6 -42.88 14.69 -35.52
CA VAL A 6 -42.86 14.54 -34.06
C VAL A 6 -41.56 13.85 -33.60
N VAL A 7 -41.23 14.00 -32.31
CA VAL A 7 -40.39 13.13 -31.43
C VAL A 7 -38.88 13.37 -31.46
N GLY A 8 -38.30 13.54 -30.26
CA GLY A 8 -36.85 13.42 -30.07
C GLY A 8 -36.31 13.74 -28.67
N LEU A 9 -36.97 13.27 -27.60
CA LEU A 9 -36.37 13.18 -26.28
C LEU A 9 -35.31 12.07 -26.31
N VAL A 10 -34.03 12.40 -26.21
CA VAL A 10 -32.98 11.44 -25.81
C VAL A 10 -32.07 12.12 -24.81
N LEU A 11 -32.33 11.83 -23.53
CA LEU A 11 -31.31 11.84 -22.50
C LEU A 11 -30.15 10.96 -23.00
N ALA A 12 -29.05 11.56 -23.42
CA ALA A 12 -27.79 10.84 -23.49
C ALA A 12 -27.32 10.62 -22.06
N ALA A 13 -27.79 9.52 -21.48
CA ALA A 13 -27.19 8.90 -20.32
C ALA A 13 -25.71 8.68 -20.65
N VAL A 14 -24.83 9.49 -20.06
CA VAL A 14 -23.42 9.13 -19.89
C VAL A 14 -23.37 8.08 -18.79
N GLY A 15 -24.02 6.95 -19.03
CA GLY A 15 -23.76 5.70 -18.34
C GLY A 15 -22.47 5.18 -18.95
N GLY A 16 -21.35 5.68 -18.45
CA GLY A 16 -20.07 5.00 -18.66
C GLY A 16 -20.29 3.57 -18.17
N CYS A 17 -20.28 2.61 -19.09
CA CYS A 17 -20.16 1.21 -18.71
C CYS A 17 -18.90 1.14 -17.86
N ALA A 18 -19.05 0.94 -16.55
CA ALA A 18 -17.93 0.57 -15.71
C ALA A 18 -17.34 -0.68 -16.36
N ARG A 19 -16.18 -0.56 -17.00
CA ARG A 19 -15.45 -1.74 -17.46
C ARG A 19 -15.25 -2.58 -16.22
N ASP A 20 -15.65 -3.85 -16.27
CA ASP A 20 -15.31 -4.80 -15.23
C ASP A 20 -13.80 -4.80 -15.09
N LEU A 21 -13.33 -4.22 -14.00
CA LEU A 21 -11.92 -4.09 -13.66
C LEU A 21 -11.31 -5.49 -13.57
N SER A 22 -10.43 -5.84 -14.51
CA SER A 22 -9.78 -7.15 -14.48
C SER A 22 -8.58 -7.13 -13.54
N ARG A 23 -8.18 -8.32 -13.07
CA ARG A 23 -6.96 -8.50 -12.29
C ARG A 23 -5.72 -8.01 -13.06
N ASP A 24 -5.70 -8.26 -14.36
CA ASP A 24 -4.55 -7.93 -15.21
C ASP A 24 -4.42 -6.42 -15.39
N ASP A 25 -5.53 -5.67 -15.46
CA ASP A 25 -5.50 -4.20 -15.46
C ASP A 25 -4.84 -3.64 -14.19
N VAL A 26 -5.12 -4.24 -13.02
CA VAL A 26 -4.53 -3.82 -11.75
C VAL A 26 -3.05 -4.23 -11.67
N LEU A 27 -2.68 -5.41 -12.17
CA LEU A 27 -1.28 -5.84 -12.25
C LEU A 27 -0.47 -4.94 -13.18
N ASP A 28 -1.02 -4.56 -14.33
CA ASP A 28 -0.38 -3.63 -15.26
C ASP A 28 -0.26 -2.24 -14.64
N ALA A 29 -1.27 -1.80 -13.89
CA ALA A 29 -1.19 -0.57 -13.12
C ALA A 29 -0.08 -0.63 -12.05
N LEU A 30 0.08 -1.76 -11.34
CA LEU A 30 1.19 -1.97 -10.40
C LEU A 30 2.55 -1.93 -11.11
N ARG A 31 2.69 -2.58 -12.26
CA ARG A 31 3.95 -2.58 -13.06
C ARG A 31 4.31 -1.20 -13.60
N ALA A 32 3.30 -0.40 -13.93
CA ALA A 32 3.49 0.95 -14.46
C ALA A 32 3.84 1.98 -13.37
N GLN A 33 3.73 1.62 -12.09
CA GLN A 33 4.10 2.55 -11.02
C GLN A 33 5.61 2.78 -10.98
N GLY A 34 5.99 4.04 -10.75
CA GLY A 34 7.39 4.42 -10.56
C GLY A 34 7.97 4.07 -9.17
N TRP A 35 7.15 3.52 -8.27
CA TRP A 35 7.56 3.08 -6.93
C TRP A 35 6.64 1.96 -6.43
N PRO A 36 7.16 0.94 -5.71
CA PRO A 36 8.57 0.75 -5.34
C PRO A 36 9.48 0.43 -6.55
N ALA A 37 10.73 0.90 -6.49
CA ALA A 37 11.72 0.59 -7.51
C ALA A 37 12.12 -0.89 -7.44
N ASP A 38 12.44 -1.49 -8.59
CA ASP A 38 12.88 -2.88 -8.72
C ASP A 38 11.91 -3.92 -8.12
N ALA A 39 10.63 -3.54 -7.99
CA ALA A 39 9.64 -4.40 -7.38
C ALA A 39 9.33 -5.61 -8.27
N SER A 40 9.33 -6.80 -7.67
CA SER A 40 8.72 -7.99 -8.27
C SER A 40 7.21 -7.84 -8.20
N VAL A 41 6.53 -7.85 -9.35
CA VAL A 41 5.07 -7.85 -9.41
C VAL A 41 4.58 -9.27 -9.59
N GLU A 42 3.83 -9.76 -8.61
CA GLU A 42 3.42 -11.15 -8.52
C GLU A 42 1.91 -11.26 -8.34
N SER A 43 1.39 -12.43 -8.73
CA SER A 43 0.11 -12.93 -8.24
C SER A 43 0.32 -14.40 -7.87
N ASP A 44 0.32 -14.73 -6.58
CA ASP A 44 0.33 -16.13 -6.16
C ASP A 44 -1.07 -16.72 -6.26
N ASP A 45 -1.15 -17.99 -6.63
CA ASP A 45 -2.36 -18.77 -6.41
C ASP A 45 -2.58 -18.97 -4.90
N ASP A 46 -3.83 -18.85 -4.46
CA ASP A 46 -4.19 -18.88 -3.04
C ASP A 46 -3.89 -20.26 -2.41
N PRO A 47 -3.00 -20.36 -1.41
CA PRO A 47 -2.73 -21.62 -0.73
C PRO A 47 -3.91 -22.12 0.12
N GLY A 48 -4.92 -21.28 0.38
CA GLY A 48 -6.13 -21.57 1.13
C GLY A 48 -7.40 -21.70 0.29
N GLY A 49 -7.33 -21.61 -1.05
CA GLY A 49 -8.48 -21.77 -1.94
C GLY A 49 -9.52 -20.65 -1.86
N GLY A 50 -9.14 -19.45 -1.41
CA GLY A 50 -9.97 -18.25 -1.52
C GLY A 50 -10.22 -17.87 -2.97
N ARG A 51 -11.25 -17.03 -3.17
CA ARG A 51 -11.83 -16.80 -4.50
C ARG A 51 -10.90 -16.03 -5.46
N TYR A 52 -9.96 -15.23 -4.96
CA TYR A 52 -9.06 -14.42 -5.79
C TYR A 52 -7.72 -14.10 -5.08
N ALA A 53 -6.62 -14.23 -5.83
CA ALA A 53 -5.33 -13.67 -5.48
C ALA A 53 -5.34 -12.13 -5.59
N ARG A 54 -4.68 -11.43 -4.66
CA ARG A 54 -4.52 -9.97 -4.75
C ARG A 54 -3.28 -9.62 -5.59
N PRO A 55 -3.37 -8.62 -6.49
CA PRO A 55 -2.20 -8.05 -7.13
C PRO A 55 -1.23 -7.48 -6.10
N ARG A 56 0.03 -7.88 -6.17
CA ARG A 56 1.07 -7.43 -5.24
C ARG A 56 2.35 -7.01 -5.95
N ALA A 57 3.07 -6.08 -5.35
CA ALA A 57 4.42 -5.74 -5.74
C ALA A 57 5.30 -5.70 -4.48
N SER A 58 6.47 -6.32 -4.52
CA SER A 58 7.40 -6.30 -3.39
C SER A 58 8.82 -5.96 -3.83
N ALA A 59 9.52 -5.20 -3.00
CA ALA A 59 10.92 -4.88 -3.18
C ALA A 59 11.65 -5.09 -1.85
N ARG A 60 12.85 -5.64 -1.90
CA ARG A 60 13.73 -5.82 -0.73
C ARG A 60 15.12 -5.35 -1.10
N SER A 61 15.72 -4.52 -0.25
CA SER A 61 17.04 -3.95 -0.51
C SER A 61 17.87 -3.82 0.76
N ASP A 62 19.16 -4.09 0.65
CA ASP A 62 20.12 -3.82 1.72
C ASP A 62 20.39 -2.31 1.82
N SER A 63 20.54 -1.80 3.04
CA SER A 63 20.85 -0.39 3.30
C SER A 63 22.07 -0.24 4.19
N PRO A 64 22.98 0.69 3.88
CA PRO A 64 24.09 1.04 4.76
C PRO A 64 23.67 1.97 5.92
N HIS A 65 22.40 2.36 5.98
CA HIS A 65 21.87 3.29 6.98
C HIS A 65 21.10 2.57 8.07
N GLU A 66 20.90 3.22 9.22
CA GLU A 66 20.04 2.68 10.27
C GLU A 66 18.58 2.53 9.76
N PRO A 67 17.80 1.58 10.30
CA PRO A 67 16.45 1.26 9.80
C PRO A 67 15.53 2.46 9.59
N TRP A 68 15.48 3.39 10.55
CA TRP A 68 14.64 4.59 10.44
C TRP A 68 15.07 5.55 9.32
N ARG A 69 16.37 5.69 9.05
CA ARG A 69 16.86 6.53 7.92
C ARG A 69 16.55 5.86 6.59
N ALA A 70 16.76 4.55 6.53
CA ALA A 70 16.51 3.77 5.33
C ALA A 70 15.02 3.79 4.97
N VAL A 71 14.13 3.60 5.96
CA VAL A 71 12.68 3.76 5.81
C VAL A 71 12.32 5.20 5.47
N GLY A 72 12.92 6.20 6.13
CA GLY A 72 12.70 7.61 5.82
C GLY A 72 12.97 7.96 4.35
N ALA A 73 14.05 7.40 3.78
CA ALA A 73 14.37 7.58 2.37
C ALA A 73 13.33 6.93 1.44
N GLU A 74 12.87 5.71 1.74
CA GLU A 74 11.83 5.04 0.95
C GLU A 74 10.48 5.72 1.06
N VAL A 75 10.07 6.13 2.26
CA VAL A 75 8.83 6.87 2.47
C VAL A 75 8.89 8.21 1.74
N GLY A 76 10.04 8.90 1.74
CA GLY A 76 10.24 10.12 0.95
C GLY A 76 10.04 9.88 -0.54
N ARG A 77 10.53 8.76 -1.09
CA ARG A 77 10.27 8.36 -2.49
C ARG A 77 8.80 8.04 -2.74
N ALA A 78 8.17 7.29 -1.85
CA ALA A 78 6.75 6.93 -1.95
C ALA A 78 5.87 8.19 -1.98
N VAL A 79 6.12 9.14 -1.07
CA VAL A 79 5.40 10.42 -1.00
C VAL A 79 5.61 11.24 -2.28
N ALA A 80 6.84 11.31 -2.78
CA ALA A 80 7.12 11.97 -4.06
C ALA A 80 6.39 11.29 -5.25
N ALA A 81 6.16 9.98 -5.16
CA ALA A 81 5.35 9.23 -6.12
C ALA A 81 3.84 9.36 -5.89
N GLY A 82 3.38 10.09 -4.85
CA GLY A 82 1.97 10.36 -4.56
C GLY A 82 1.31 9.41 -3.55
N TRP A 83 2.09 8.61 -2.82
CA TRP A 83 1.57 7.80 -1.71
C TRP A 83 1.38 8.66 -0.45
N VAL A 84 0.32 8.39 0.31
CA VAL A 84 0.06 9.14 1.55
C VAL A 84 0.29 8.25 2.78
N PRO A 85 1.18 8.64 3.72
CA PRO A 85 1.37 7.93 4.98
C PRO A 85 0.14 8.03 5.88
N VAL A 86 -0.33 6.89 6.39
CA VAL A 86 -1.52 6.80 7.26
C VAL A 86 -1.26 6.09 8.58
N TYR A 87 -0.12 5.40 8.69
CA TYR A 87 0.35 4.81 9.92
C TYR A 87 1.86 4.81 10.00
N ALA A 88 2.41 4.97 11.20
CA ALA A 88 3.81 4.73 11.48
C ALA A 88 3.98 4.07 12.86
N GLN A 89 4.89 3.11 12.94
CA GLN A 89 5.33 2.43 14.15
C GLN A 89 6.86 2.44 14.18
N CYS A 90 7.44 3.11 15.18
CA CYS A 90 8.88 3.17 15.37
C CYS A 90 9.26 2.59 16.73
N ALA A 91 10.18 1.62 16.74
CA ALA A 91 10.87 1.16 17.93
C ALA A 91 12.31 1.72 17.88
N GLY A 92 12.57 2.76 18.68
CA GLY A 92 13.92 3.29 18.86
C GLY A 92 14.68 3.75 17.60
N ARG A 93 15.98 4.03 17.76
CA ARG A 93 16.88 4.49 16.67
C ARG A 93 17.55 3.35 15.90
N GLN A 94 17.47 2.12 16.37
CA GLN A 94 18.20 0.98 15.79
C GLN A 94 17.34 -0.27 15.68
N ASP A 95 16.06 -0.20 16.06
CA ASP A 95 15.15 -1.34 15.98
C ASP A 95 14.32 -1.25 14.70
N SER A 96 13.19 -1.94 14.66
CA SER A 96 12.33 -1.95 13.48
C SER A 96 11.49 -0.68 13.35
N VAL A 97 11.29 -0.28 12.10
CA VAL A 97 10.37 0.79 11.72
C VAL A 97 9.39 0.25 10.69
N ARG A 98 8.12 0.56 10.85
CA ARG A 98 7.06 0.25 9.89
C ARG A 98 6.27 1.52 9.57
N VAL A 99 6.01 1.76 8.29
CA VAL A 99 5.13 2.84 7.82
C VAL A 99 4.14 2.25 6.82
N ASP A 100 2.85 2.47 7.05
CA ASP A 100 1.81 2.10 6.10
C ASP A 100 1.37 3.35 5.33
N LEU A 101 1.24 3.20 4.02
CA LEU A 101 0.80 4.23 3.09
C LEU A 101 -0.38 3.73 2.27
N VAL A 102 -1.18 4.66 1.75
CA VAL A 102 -2.30 4.36 0.86
C VAL A 102 -2.25 5.21 -0.40
N ARG A 103 -2.79 4.65 -1.48
CA ARG A 103 -2.95 5.33 -2.77
C ARG A 103 -3.98 4.59 -3.61
N GLU A 104 -4.64 5.28 -4.53
CA GLU A 104 -5.32 4.62 -5.66
C GLU A 104 -4.33 4.31 -6.78
N VAL A 105 -4.20 3.03 -7.13
CA VAL A 105 -3.27 2.55 -8.18
C VAL A 105 -3.95 2.48 -9.55
N HIS A 106 -5.28 2.38 -9.54
CA HIS A 106 -6.17 2.53 -10.67
C HIS A 106 -7.43 3.25 -10.18
N GLU A 107 -8.21 3.86 -11.08
CA GLU A 107 -9.42 4.60 -10.71
C GLU A 107 -10.36 3.74 -9.85
N GLY A 108 -10.58 4.15 -8.59
CA GLY A 108 -11.43 3.44 -7.63
C GLY A 108 -10.83 2.16 -7.03
N VAL A 109 -9.57 1.81 -7.34
CA VAL A 109 -8.86 0.65 -6.77
C VAL A 109 -7.83 1.15 -5.76
N PRO A 110 -8.15 1.12 -4.46
CA PRO A 110 -7.20 1.48 -3.42
C PRO A 110 -6.13 0.39 -3.28
N ALA A 111 -4.93 0.81 -2.93
CA ALA A 111 -3.82 -0.05 -2.55
C ALA A 111 -3.18 0.45 -1.26
N THR A 112 -2.54 -0.47 -0.57
CA THR A 112 -1.79 -0.23 0.65
C THR A 112 -0.34 -0.60 0.42
N ALA A 113 0.58 0.24 0.86
CA ALA A 113 2.00 -0.06 0.87
C ALA A 113 2.49 -0.13 2.32
N THR A 114 3.30 -1.13 2.65
CA THR A 114 4.00 -1.24 3.93
C THR A 114 5.49 -1.13 3.68
N VAL A 115 6.14 -0.13 4.29
CA VAL A 115 7.60 0.03 4.26
C VAL A 115 8.12 -0.37 5.64
N THR A 116 8.93 -1.42 5.67
CA THR A 116 9.55 -1.93 6.89
C THR A 116 11.07 -1.82 6.78
N GLY A 117 11.70 -1.28 7.82
CA GLY A 117 13.15 -1.35 8.00
C GLY A 117 13.45 -2.20 9.22
N GLU A 118 14.32 -3.18 9.06
CA GLU A 118 14.74 -4.09 10.13
C GLU A 118 16.24 -4.37 10.02
N VAL A 119 16.86 -4.74 11.13
CA VAL A 119 18.20 -5.30 11.12
C VAL A 119 18.09 -6.82 11.08
N VAL A 120 18.77 -7.46 10.13
CA VAL A 120 18.80 -8.91 10.00
C VAL A 120 20.23 -9.46 10.01
N ASP A 121 20.39 -10.71 10.43
CA ASP A 121 21.64 -11.45 10.32
C ASP A 121 21.86 -12.01 8.90
N GLU A 122 22.96 -12.76 8.71
CA GLU A 122 23.29 -13.42 7.45
C GLU A 122 22.23 -14.42 6.96
N LEU A 123 21.34 -14.88 7.84
CA LEU A 123 20.23 -15.79 7.53
C LEU A 123 18.91 -15.05 7.28
N GLY A 124 18.91 -13.71 7.36
CA GLY A 124 17.71 -12.88 7.23
C GLY A 124 16.83 -12.87 8.48
N LEU A 125 17.33 -13.33 9.64
CA LEU A 125 16.58 -13.33 10.90
C LEU A 125 16.81 -12.02 11.66
N PRO A 126 15.84 -11.54 12.46
CA PRO A 126 15.99 -10.30 13.23
C PRO A 126 17.25 -10.32 14.12
N ALA A 127 18.08 -9.28 14.01
CA ALA A 127 19.36 -9.17 14.70
C ALA A 127 19.54 -7.79 15.37
N ARG A 128 20.60 -7.67 16.18
CA ARG A 128 21.05 -6.37 16.71
C ARG A 128 21.92 -5.68 15.66
N LEU A 129 21.94 -4.35 15.66
CA LEU A 129 22.74 -3.57 14.70
C LEU A 129 24.24 -3.92 14.73
N SER A 130 24.79 -4.31 15.88
CA SER A 130 26.20 -4.73 15.99
C SER A 130 26.52 -6.03 15.24
N ASP A 131 25.49 -6.83 14.95
CA ASP A 131 25.61 -8.23 14.54
C ASP A 131 24.92 -8.49 13.18
N GLY A 132 24.40 -7.46 12.51
CA GLY A 132 23.58 -7.60 11.30
C GLY A 132 23.62 -6.41 10.35
N SER A 133 22.90 -6.53 9.23
CA SER A 133 22.71 -5.49 8.21
C SER A 133 21.29 -4.94 8.23
N THR A 134 21.13 -3.67 7.85
CA THR A 134 19.79 -3.09 7.71
C THR A 134 19.21 -3.49 6.36
N VAL A 135 17.98 -4.00 6.38
CA VAL A 135 17.21 -4.32 5.18
C VAL A 135 15.91 -3.51 5.20
N VAL A 136 15.58 -2.94 4.04
CA VAL A 136 14.29 -2.30 3.81
C VAL A 136 13.47 -3.18 2.89
N SER A 137 12.27 -3.53 3.35
CA SER A 137 11.27 -4.25 2.58
C SER A 137 10.08 -3.34 2.32
N VAL A 138 9.61 -3.31 1.07
CA VAL A 138 8.38 -2.64 0.67
C VAL A 138 7.43 -3.69 0.12
N GLU A 139 6.20 -3.69 0.62
CA GLU A 139 5.13 -4.55 0.13
C GLU A 139 3.92 -3.70 -0.23
N VAL A 140 3.50 -3.78 -1.49
CA VAL A 140 2.29 -3.14 -2.01
C VAL A 140 1.24 -4.20 -2.29
N VAL A 141 0.04 -3.99 -1.78
CA VAL A 141 -1.12 -4.85 -2.00
C VAL A 141 -2.26 -4.00 -2.52
N ALA A 142 -2.80 -4.34 -3.69
CA ALA A 142 -3.99 -3.70 -4.23
C ALA A 142 -5.26 -4.38 -3.73
N ALA A 143 -6.34 -3.61 -3.59
CA ALA A 143 -7.66 -4.17 -3.34
C ALA A 143 -8.09 -5.03 -4.52
N ALA A 144 -8.74 -6.16 -4.23
CA ALA A 144 -9.37 -6.94 -5.28
C ALA A 144 -10.73 -6.28 -5.64
N PRO A 145 -11.25 -6.46 -6.87
CA PRO A 145 -12.50 -5.83 -7.30
C PRO A 145 -13.69 -6.02 -6.35
N GLN A 146 -13.78 -7.17 -5.67
CA GLN A 146 -14.83 -7.43 -4.68
C GLN A 146 -14.72 -6.59 -3.40
N ASP A 147 -13.51 -6.22 -2.97
CA ASP A 147 -13.33 -5.39 -1.76
C ASP A 147 -13.67 -3.92 -2.05
N VAL A 148 -13.46 -3.49 -3.30
CA VAL A 148 -13.93 -2.18 -3.77
C VAL A 148 -15.45 -2.12 -3.70
N SER A 149 -16.11 -3.22 -4.08
CA SER A 149 -17.57 -3.34 -4.06
C SER A 149 -18.14 -3.46 -2.65
N ASP A 150 -17.45 -4.14 -1.74
CA ASP A 150 -17.78 -4.21 -0.31
C ASP A 150 -16.76 -3.44 0.53
N ARG A 151 -16.98 -2.13 0.65
CA ARG A 151 -16.10 -1.23 1.39
C ARG A 151 -15.80 -1.71 2.81
N ALA A 152 -16.63 -2.53 3.46
CA ALA A 152 -16.36 -3.04 4.81
C ALA A 152 -15.09 -3.91 4.88
N LEU A 153 -14.65 -4.47 3.75
CA LEU A 153 -13.42 -5.28 3.64
C LEU A 153 -12.15 -4.42 3.52
N LEU A 154 -12.28 -3.10 3.37
CA LEU A 154 -11.15 -2.18 3.26
C LEU A 154 -10.69 -1.68 4.65
N PRO A 155 -9.39 -1.42 4.83
CA PRO A 155 -8.87 -0.80 6.05
C PRO A 155 -9.57 0.53 6.35
N ALA A 156 -9.70 0.88 7.64
CA ALA A 156 -10.40 2.10 8.05
C ALA A 156 -9.81 3.37 7.41
N ALA A 157 -8.48 3.45 7.27
CA ALA A 157 -7.79 4.55 6.59
C ALA A 157 -8.18 4.71 5.11
N VAL A 158 -8.56 3.62 4.45
CA VAL A 158 -9.06 3.66 3.06
C VAL A 158 -10.55 4.04 3.05
N ARG A 159 -11.35 3.47 3.96
CA ARG A 159 -12.81 3.71 4.03
C ARG A 159 -13.17 5.14 4.42
N ALA A 160 -12.45 5.71 5.38
CA ALA A 160 -12.69 7.05 5.89
C ALA A 160 -12.12 8.14 4.99
N GLY A 161 -11.37 7.76 3.95
CA GLY A 161 -10.52 8.67 3.20
C GLY A 161 -9.20 8.91 3.92
N VAL A 162 -8.20 9.31 3.13
CA VAL A 162 -6.91 9.74 3.65
C VAL A 162 -7.14 10.93 4.60
N PRO A 163 -6.67 10.89 5.84
CA PRO A 163 -6.84 12.01 6.77
C PRO A 163 -6.19 13.27 6.20
N ASP A 164 -6.87 14.42 6.34
CA ASP A 164 -6.37 15.73 5.90
C ASP A 164 -5.08 16.13 6.64
N GLU A 165 -4.90 15.62 7.85
CA GLU A 165 -3.67 15.76 8.61
C GLU A 165 -2.75 14.55 8.34
N PRO A 166 -1.57 14.77 7.72
CA PRO A 166 -0.62 13.69 7.48
C PRO A 166 -0.08 13.16 8.81
N VAL A 167 0.23 11.85 8.85
CA VAL A 167 0.90 11.24 10.00
C VAL A 167 2.19 11.99 10.31
N ASP A 168 2.39 12.36 11.57
CA ASP A 168 3.64 12.97 12.03
C ASP A 168 4.78 11.95 11.98
N LEU A 169 5.44 11.94 10.82
CA LEU A 169 6.64 11.14 10.58
C LEU A 169 7.90 11.80 11.13
N ALA A 170 7.88 13.09 11.50
CA ALA A 170 9.10 13.79 11.92
C ALA A 170 9.63 13.20 13.23
N GLY A 171 8.76 12.94 14.20
CA GLY A 171 9.13 12.28 15.46
C GLY A 171 9.49 10.79 15.32
N CYS A 172 9.19 10.16 14.17
CA CYS A 172 9.41 8.74 13.91
C CYS A 172 10.69 8.52 13.05
N LEU A 173 10.88 9.35 12.02
CA LEU A 173 11.88 9.18 10.96
C LEU A 173 12.96 10.28 10.97
N THR A 174 12.88 11.29 11.85
CA THR A 174 13.91 12.35 11.97
C THR A 174 14.63 12.32 13.31
N ASP A 175 13.91 12.12 14.43
CA ASP A 175 14.51 11.99 15.77
C ASP A 175 13.82 10.88 16.59
N PRO A 176 14.15 9.60 16.33
CA PRO A 176 13.53 8.48 17.03
C PRO A 176 13.86 8.51 18.53
N PRO A 177 12.94 8.08 19.41
CA PRO A 177 13.15 8.11 20.85
C PRO A 177 14.39 7.29 21.23
N ALA A 178 15.17 7.82 22.18
CA ALA A 178 16.26 7.05 22.78
C ALA A 178 15.68 5.92 23.64
N GLY A 179 16.09 4.66 23.36
CA GLY A 179 15.88 3.55 24.30
C GLY A 179 14.63 2.68 24.10
N GLY A 180 14.29 2.29 22.87
CA GLY A 180 13.34 1.19 22.60
C GLY A 180 11.87 1.48 22.94
N ALA A 181 11.52 2.71 23.31
CA ALA A 181 10.13 3.09 23.52
C ALA A 181 9.37 3.07 22.18
N LEU A 182 8.37 2.21 22.08
CA LEU A 182 7.51 2.10 20.91
C LEU A 182 6.65 3.37 20.76
N ARG A 183 6.68 4.00 19.59
CA ARG A 183 5.78 5.10 19.22
C ARG A 183 4.95 4.67 18.01
N TRP A 184 3.66 5.00 18.05
CA TRP A 184 2.77 4.81 16.91
C TRP A 184 1.95 6.07 16.65
N ALA A 185 1.59 6.29 15.39
CA ALA A 185 0.72 7.36 14.95
C ALA A 185 -0.18 6.86 13.81
N GLY A 186 -1.43 7.34 13.77
CA GLY A 186 -2.39 6.99 12.72
C GLY A 186 -3.07 5.63 12.90
N THR A 187 -3.64 5.10 11.82
CA THR A 187 -4.39 3.83 11.80
C THR A 187 -3.74 2.86 10.81
N PRO A 188 -3.34 1.64 11.23
CA PRO A 188 -2.76 0.65 10.33
C PRO A 188 -3.64 0.42 9.11
N ALA A 189 -2.99 0.31 7.95
CA ALA A 189 -3.67 0.23 6.67
C ALA A 189 -3.05 -0.88 5.84
N ALA A 190 -3.07 -2.10 6.34
CA ALA A 190 -2.65 -3.27 5.58
C ALA A 190 -3.89 -3.99 5.03
N LEU A 191 -3.96 -4.13 3.71
CA LEU A 191 -4.82 -5.14 3.11
C LEU A 191 -4.26 -6.53 3.44
N PRO A 192 -5.13 -7.54 3.67
CA PRO A 192 -4.65 -8.91 3.79
C PRO A 192 -3.87 -9.29 2.53
N ALA A 193 -2.76 -10.02 2.67
CA ALA A 193 -1.96 -10.47 1.52
C ALA A 193 -2.76 -11.42 0.59
N VAL A 194 -3.84 -12.03 1.10
CA VAL A 194 -4.72 -12.97 0.39
C VAL A 194 -6.11 -12.35 0.23
N GLY A 195 -6.81 -12.62 -0.88
CA GLY A 195 -8.15 -12.08 -1.12
C GLY A 195 -9.25 -12.87 -0.39
N GLY A 196 -10.37 -12.19 -0.10
CA GLY A 196 -11.59 -12.82 0.45
C GLY A 196 -11.75 -12.67 1.97
N PRO A 197 -12.94 -13.02 2.49
CA PRO A 197 -13.19 -12.97 3.92
C PRO A 197 -12.26 -13.95 4.65
N LEU A 198 -11.60 -13.47 5.71
CA LEU A 198 -10.86 -14.34 6.63
C LEU A 198 -11.80 -15.47 7.10
N PRO A 199 -11.32 -16.72 7.19
CA PRO A 199 -12.10 -17.77 7.85
C PRO A 199 -12.43 -17.31 9.26
N ARG A 200 -13.71 -17.43 9.63
CA ARG A 200 -14.20 -17.15 10.99
C ARG A 200 -13.58 -18.09 12.01
#